data_AF-A0A2R7S0K7-F1
#
_entry.id   AF-A0A2R7S0K7-F1
#
_cell.length_a   1.000
_cell.length_b   1.000
_cell.length_c   1.000
_cell.angle_alpha   90.00
_cell.angle_beta   90.00
_cell.angle_gamma   90.00
#
_symmetry.space_group_name_H-M   'P 1'
#
loop_
_entity.id
_entity.type
_entity.pdbx_description
1 polymer ?
#
loop_
_entity_poly.entity_id
_entity_poly.type
_entity_poly.pdbx_seq_one_letter_code
_entity_poly.pdbx_strand_id
1 'polypeptide(L)'
;MRLCTFSLLLASGGLCLLHTAHAQPYRCTVGDTLYITDRPCTPVNPAPARLGGAGPVNTPTAYRSPSVTQPLQQAPDHQRFLNQRCAELNDAVRTAPARGVGHAVVRDLQREYQSSCADDDSYARQRAADLRSQAREADRAQRRQAELSQQEQQRLQDRCMALRDAARARRAEGDKKLTLMAEEAYNAQCLGR
;
A
#
# COMPACT_ATOMS: atom_id res chain seq x y z
N MET A 1 -24.41 47.90 -45.07
CA MET A 1 -25.71 48.00 -44.37
C MET A 1 -26.79 47.37 -45.23
N ARG A 2 -27.38 46.27 -44.78
CA ARG A 2 -28.77 45.83 -45.08
C ARG A 2 -29.04 44.58 -44.22
N LEU A 3 -29.96 44.74 -43.26
CA LEU A 3 -30.51 43.68 -42.43
C LEU A 3 -31.44 42.79 -43.26
N CYS A 4 -31.60 41.52 -42.86
CA CYS A 4 -32.88 40.81 -42.94
C CYS A 4 -32.87 39.56 -42.04
N THR A 5 -33.58 39.66 -40.93
CA THR A 5 -34.12 38.57 -40.09
C THR A 5 -35.33 37.93 -40.77
N PHE A 6 -35.56 36.62 -40.66
CA PHE A 6 -36.92 36.03 -40.59
C PHE A 6 -36.92 34.58 -40.05
N SER A 7 -38.05 34.25 -39.43
CA SER A 7 -38.29 33.21 -38.42
C SER A 7 -38.81 31.85 -38.92
N LEU A 8 -38.70 30.84 -38.03
CA LEU A 8 -39.62 29.71 -37.72
C LEU A 8 -39.98 28.63 -38.78
N LEU A 9 -39.87 27.34 -38.39
CA LEU A 9 -40.95 26.34 -38.48
C LEU A 9 -40.59 24.97 -37.84
N LEU A 10 -41.48 24.47 -36.97
CA LEU A 10 -41.56 23.12 -36.43
C LEU A 10 -42.13 22.14 -37.48
N ALA A 11 -41.70 20.87 -37.45
CA ALA A 11 -42.52 19.74 -37.93
C ALA A 11 -42.13 18.42 -37.24
N SER A 12 -43.13 17.79 -36.63
CA SER A 12 -43.16 16.50 -35.95
C SER A 12 -43.52 15.35 -36.91
N GLY A 13 -42.87 14.17 -36.77
CA GLY A 13 -43.24 12.93 -37.48
C GLY A 13 -42.86 11.69 -36.66
N GLY A 14 -43.81 10.77 -36.46
CA GLY A 14 -43.76 9.71 -35.45
C GLY A 14 -43.42 8.28 -35.93
N LEU A 15 -43.01 7.49 -34.92
CA LEU A 15 -43.19 6.05 -34.62
C LEU A 15 -43.13 4.97 -35.72
N CYS A 16 -42.11 4.10 -35.60
CA CYS A 16 -42.21 2.64 -35.74
C CYS A 16 -41.26 1.96 -34.73
N LEU A 17 -41.78 1.23 -33.74
CA LEU A 17 -40.99 0.39 -32.82
C LEU A 17 -41.32 -1.09 -33.07
N LEU A 18 -40.38 -1.79 -33.71
CA LEU A 18 -40.35 -3.25 -33.82
C LEU A 18 -39.98 -3.84 -32.45
N HIS A 19 -40.84 -4.70 -31.89
CA HIS A 19 -40.53 -5.47 -30.68
C HIS A 19 -39.71 -6.70 -31.06
N THR A 20 -38.39 -6.65 -30.85
CA THR A 20 -37.53 -7.83 -30.84
C THR A 20 -37.77 -8.60 -29.55
N ALA A 21 -38.25 -9.85 -29.64
CA ALA A 21 -38.30 -10.78 -28.53
C ALA A 21 -36.86 -11.12 -28.11
N HIS A 22 -36.31 -10.36 -27.16
CA HIS A 22 -34.97 -10.58 -26.63
C HIS A 22 -35.00 -11.80 -25.70
N ALA A 23 -34.38 -12.90 -26.13
CA ALA A 23 -34.01 -13.98 -25.22
C ALA A 23 -33.07 -13.39 -24.16
N GLN A 24 -33.54 -13.29 -22.92
CA GLN A 24 -32.76 -12.69 -21.85
C GLN A 24 -31.83 -13.74 -21.27
N PRO A 25 -30.51 -13.50 -21.24
CA PRO A 25 -29.57 -14.46 -20.69
C PRO A 25 -29.74 -14.50 -19.17
N TYR A 26 -29.92 -15.70 -18.63
CA TYR A 26 -30.08 -15.93 -17.20
C TYR A 26 -28.72 -15.86 -16.52
N ARG A 27 -28.66 -15.16 -15.38
CA ARG A 27 -27.46 -15.10 -14.53
C ARG A 27 -27.61 -16.12 -13.42
N CYS A 28 -26.74 -17.12 -13.40
CA CYS A 28 -26.73 -18.17 -12.39
C CYS A 28 -25.51 -18.02 -11.48
N THR A 29 -25.71 -18.33 -10.20
CA THR A 29 -24.67 -18.34 -9.17
C THR A 29 -24.56 -19.75 -8.62
N VAL A 30 -23.39 -20.37 -8.77
CA VAL A 30 -23.06 -21.65 -8.12
C VAL A 30 -21.82 -21.39 -7.26
N GLY A 31 -21.99 -21.49 -5.93
CA GLY A 31 -20.99 -21.00 -4.98
C GLY A 31 -20.77 -19.49 -5.12
N ASP A 32 -19.51 -19.05 -5.19
CA ASP A 32 -19.10 -17.65 -5.41
C ASP A 32 -18.89 -17.28 -6.88
N THR A 33 -19.07 -18.23 -7.80
CA THR A 33 -18.88 -18.02 -9.24
C THR A 33 -20.19 -17.68 -9.93
N LEU A 34 -20.20 -16.53 -10.62
CA LEU A 34 -21.31 -16.06 -11.44
C LEU A 34 -21.05 -16.41 -12.91
N TYR A 35 -22.01 -17.07 -13.54
CA TYR A 35 -21.97 -17.38 -14.98
C TYR A 35 -23.29 -17.03 -15.65
N ILE A 36 -23.21 -16.77 -16.96
CA ILE A 36 -24.33 -16.36 -17.80
C ILE A 36 -24.71 -17.54 -18.68
N THR A 37 -25.99 -17.89 -18.72
CA THR A 37 -26.51 -19.03 -19.46
C THR A 37 -27.81 -18.66 -20.17
N ASP A 38 -27.98 -19.17 -21.38
CA ASP A 38 -29.23 -19.00 -22.13
C ASP A 38 -30.35 -19.93 -21.63
N ARG A 39 -30.03 -20.85 -20.71
CA ARG A 39 -30.96 -21.77 -20.05
C ARG A 39 -31.19 -21.37 -18.59
N PRO A 40 -32.42 -21.52 -18.05
CA PRO A 40 -32.74 -21.21 -16.66
C PRO A 40 -31.91 -22.06 -15.69
N CYS A 41 -31.47 -21.48 -14.58
CA CYS A 41 -30.66 -22.16 -13.58
C CYS A 41 -31.42 -23.34 -12.99
N THR A 42 -30.90 -24.56 -13.13
CA THR A 42 -31.47 -25.74 -12.46
C THR A 42 -31.02 -25.76 -11.00
N PRO A 43 -31.93 -26.00 -10.03
CA PRO A 43 -31.58 -26.07 -8.63
C PRO A 43 -30.85 -27.39 -8.34
N VAL A 44 -29.52 -27.37 -8.44
CA VAL A 44 -28.69 -28.44 -7.87
C VAL A 44 -28.19 -27.94 -6.51
N ASN A 45 -28.75 -28.52 -5.45
CA ASN A 45 -28.44 -28.17 -4.05
C ASN A 45 -26.97 -28.47 -3.67
N PRO A 46 -26.40 -27.80 -2.65
CA PRO A 46 -27.07 -26.87 -1.72
C PRO A 46 -26.46 -25.45 -1.73
N ALA A 47 -27.14 -24.51 -2.39
CA ALA A 47 -27.12 -23.09 -2.05
C ALA A 47 -28.35 -22.40 -2.69
N PRO A 48 -29.08 -21.51 -1.99
CA PRO A 48 -30.34 -20.95 -2.49
C PRO A 48 -30.08 -19.96 -3.63
N ALA A 49 -30.32 -20.39 -4.87
CA ALA A 49 -30.41 -19.51 -6.03
C ALA A 49 -31.60 -18.55 -5.82
N ARG A 50 -31.31 -17.28 -5.52
CA ARG A 50 -32.32 -16.23 -5.44
C ARG A 50 -32.81 -15.90 -6.85
N LEU A 51 -34.11 -16.05 -7.09
CA LEU A 51 -34.77 -15.55 -8.29
C LEU A 51 -34.72 -14.01 -8.29
N GLY A 52 -33.83 -13.42 -9.10
CA GLY A 52 -33.92 -12.02 -9.47
C GLY A 52 -34.96 -11.86 -10.58
N GLY A 53 -36.10 -11.23 -10.28
CA GLY A 53 -37.10 -10.89 -11.29
C GLY A 53 -36.55 -9.86 -12.29
N ALA A 54 -36.62 -10.19 -13.58
CA ALA A 54 -36.24 -9.30 -14.68
C ALA A 54 -37.44 -8.39 -15.04
N GLY A 55 -37.57 -7.27 -14.34
CA GLY A 55 -38.30 -6.11 -14.85
C GLY A 55 -37.36 -5.21 -15.67
N PRO A 56 -37.86 -4.34 -16.57
CA PRO A 56 -37.03 -3.33 -17.18
C PRO A 56 -36.57 -2.38 -16.08
N VAL A 57 -35.36 -2.61 -15.57
CA VAL A 57 -34.66 -1.62 -14.78
C VAL A 57 -34.40 -0.49 -15.78
N ASN A 58 -35.17 0.59 -15.70
CA ASN A 58 -34.69 1.91 -16.07
C ASN A 58 -33.45 2.14 -15.21
N THR A 59 -32.33 1.53 -15.61
CA THR A 59 -31.03 1.97 -15.17
C THR A 59 -31.00 3.39 -15.68
N PRO A 60 -30.97 4.42 -14.82
CA PRO A 60 -30.44 5.67 -15.30
C PRO A 60 -29.12 5.24 -15.92
N THR A 61 -28.99 5.43 -17.24
CA THR A 61 -27.69 5.39 -17.86
C THR A 61 -26.98 6.51 -17.13
N ALA A 62 -26.32 6.16 -16.02
CA ALA A 62 -25.40 7.02 -15.35
C ALA A 62 -24.44 7.30 -16.48
N TYR A 63 -24.59 8.48 -17.07
CA TYR A 63 -23.58 9.07 -17.92
C TYR A 63 -22.36 8.97 -17.04
N ARG A 64 -21.53 7.95 -17.29
CA ARG A 64 -20.34 7.69 -16.50
C ARG A 64 -19.45 8.83 -16.94
N SER A 65 -19.61 9.95 -16.25
CA SER A 65 -18.81 11.14 -16.44
C SER A 65 -17.37 10.62 -16.46
N PRO A 66 -16.61 10.80 -17.56
CA PRO A 66 -15.23 10.38 -17.61
C PRO A 66 -14.42 11.38 -16.78
N SER A 67 -14.62 11.33 -15.46
CA SER A 67 -13.82 12.02 -14.48
C SER A 67 -13.24 10.97 -13.54
N VAL A 68 -12.62 9.94 -14.12
CA VAL A 68 -11.58 9.19 -13.41
C VAL A 68 -10.32 10.03 -13.55
N THR A 69 -10.21 11.07 -12.73
CA THR A 69 -8.92 11.69 -12.47
C THR A 69 -8.06 10.58 -11.88
N GLN A 70 -7.16 10.00 -12.69
CA GLN A 70 -6.26 8.97 -12.17
C GLN A 70 -5.51 9.57 -10.99
N PRO A 71 -5.45 8.88 -9.84
CA PRO A 71 -4.71 9.38 -8.70
C PRO A 71 -3.27 9.62 -9.16
N LEU A 72 -2.75 10.82 -8.91
CA LEU A 72 -1.35 11.13 -9.18
C LEU A 72 -0.50 10.09 -8.46
N GLN A 73 0.18 9.24 -9.23
CA GLN A 73 1.07 8.23 -8.68
C GLN A 73 2.12 8.91 -7.80
N GLN A 74 2.39 8.39 -6.61
CA GLN A 74 3.40 8.97 -5.72
C GLN A 74 4.74 9.11 -6.45
N ALA A 75 5.43 10.23 -6.24
CA ALA A 75 6.73 10.49 -6.83
C ALA A 75 7.74 9.40 -6.37
N PRO A 76 8.55 8.83 -7.27
CA PRO A 76 9.53 7.80 -6.92
C PRO A 76 10.61 8.31 -5.95
N ASP A 77 11.02 7.46 -4.99
CA ASP A 77 12.02 7.83 -3.96
C ASP A 77 13.38 8.31 -4.51
N HIS A 78 13.75 7.87 -5.71
CA HIS A 78 15.01 8.25 -6.36
C HIS A 78 14.94 9.61 -7.05
N GLN A 79 13.74 10.16 -7.26
CA GLN A 79 13.54 11.42 -7.98
C GLN A 79 14.28 12.59 -7.32
N ARG A 80 14.42 12.58 -5.99
CA ARG A 80 15.18 13.59 -5.23
C ARG A 80 16.67 13.62 -5.52
N PHE A 81 17.22 12.58 -6.16
CA PHE A 81 18.62 12.49 -6.55
C PHE A 81 18.83 12.72 -8.03
N LEU A 82 17.77 12.87 -8.82
CA LEU A 82 17.87 13.28 -10.20
C LEU A 82 18.32 14.74 -10.28
N ASN A 83 19.02 15.06 -11.35
CA ASN A 83 19.20 16.44 -11.76
C ASN A 83 17.84 17.09 -12.07
N GLN A 84 17.78 18.42 -12.00
CA GLN A 84 16.53 19.17 -12.15
C GLN A 84 15.81 18.87 -13.47
N ARG A 85 16.55 18.81 -14.59
CA ARG A 85 15.97 18.55 -15.92
C ARG A 85 15.34 17.16 -16.00
N CYS A 86 16.00 16.14 -15.47
CA CYS A 86 15.53 14.77 -15.47
C CYS A 86 14.36 14.59 -14.50
N ALA A 87 14.37 15.27 -13.35
CA ALA A 87 13.23 15.31 -12.44
C ALA A 87 11.99 15.91 -13.12
N GLU A 88 12.15 17.04 -13.84
CA GLU A 88 11.06 17.69 -14.59
C GLU A 88 10.52 16.81 -15.72
N LEU A 89 11.39 16.15 -16.49
CA LEU A 89 10.98 15.20 -17.54
C LEU A 89 10.25 13.98 -16.96
N ASN A 90 10.74 13.44 -15.82
CA ASN A 90 10.09 12.34 -15.12
C ASN A 90 8.68 12.75 -14.64
N ASP A 91 8.55 13.95 -14.06
CA ASP A 91 7.25 14.50 -13.65
C ASP A 91 6.33 14.78 -14.83
N ALA A 92 6.87 15.26 -15.96
CA ALA A 92 6.11 15.46 -17.18
C ALA A 92 5.53 14.13 -17.67
N VAL A 93 6.33 13.05 -17.72
CA VAL A 93 5.87 11.70 -18.08
C VAL A 93 4.82 11.18 -17.10
N ARG A 94 5.08 11.28 -15.79
CA ARG A 94 4.20 10.75 -14.74
C ARG A 94 2.87 11.47 -14.68
N THR A 95 2.86 12.78 -14.87
CA THR A 95 1.64 13.61 -14.80
C THR A 95 0.94 13.77 -16.15
N ALA A 96 1.57 13.35 -17.25
CA ALA A 96 1.02 13.46 -18.61
C ALA A 96 -0.40 12.87 -18.75
N PRO A 97 -0.68 11.64 -18.26
CA PRO A 97 -2.01 11.04 -18.39
C PRO A 97 -3.07 11.83 -17.62
N ALA A 98 -2.74 12.32 -16.43
CA ALA A 98 -3.63 13.14 -15.62
C ALA A 98 -3.92 14.51 -16.26
N ARG A 99 -2.99 15.02 -17.09
CA ARG A 99 -3.13 16.26 -17.87
C ARG A 99 -3.81 16.04 -19.23
N GLY A 100 -4.23 14.82 -19.56
CA GLY A 100 -4.86 14.51 -20.85
C GLY A 100 -3.89 14.54 -22.04
N VAL A 101 -2.58 14.39 -21.80
CA VAL A 101 -1.57 14.34 -22.86
C VAL A 101 -1.74 13.07 -23.69
N GLY A 102 -1.75 13.20 -25.01
CA GLY A 102 -1.91 12.08 -25.93
C GLY A 102 -0.77 11.06 -25.81
N HIS A 103 -1.10 9.77 -25.93
CA HIS A 103 -0.16 8.65 -25.74
C HIS A 103 1.12 8.77 -26.60
N ALA A 104 1.02 9.30 -27.82
CA ALA A 104 2.19 9.51 -28.69
C ALA A 104 3.22 10.46 -28.05
N VAL A 105 2.75 11.56 -27.46
CA VAL A 105 3.60 12.55 -26.78
C VAL A 105 4.19 11.98 -25.50
N VAL A 106 3.43 11.19 -24.74
CA VAL A 106 3.95 10.49 -23.54
C VAL A 106 5.09 9.55 -23.91
N ARG A 107 4.94 8.79 -24.99
CA ARG A 107 6.00 7.91 -25.50
C ARG A 107 7.24 8.68 -25.94
N ASP A 108 7.06 9.86 -26.54
CA ASP A 108 8.19 10.70 -26.95
C ASP A 108 8.94 11.26 -25.74
N LEU A 109 8.21 11.74 -24.72
CA LEU A 109 8.78 12.15 -23.44
C LEU A 109 9.52 11.01 -22.74
N GLN A 110 8.98 9.80 -22.77
CA GLN A 110 9.65 8.61 -22.23
C GLN A 110 10.95 8.29 -22.95
N ARG A 111 10.97 8.42 -24.28
CA ARG A 111 12.19 8.22 -25.08
C ARG A 111 13.24 9.30 -24.82
N GLU A 112 12.81 10.55 -24.70
CA GLU A 112 13.71 11.65 -24.34
C GLU A 112 14.29 11.45 -22.94
N TYR A 113 13.46 11.06 -21.96
CA TYR A 113 13.94 10.73 -20.62
C TYR A 113 14.96 9.59 -20.65
N GLN A 114 14.65 8.48 -21.32
CA GLN A 114 15.58 7.34 -21.40
C GLN A 114 16.90 7.71 -22.08
N SER A 115 16.87 8.50 -23.14
CA SER A 115 18.09 8.89 -23.87
C SER A 115 18.93 9.93 -23.12
N SER A 116 18.30 10.91 -22.47
CA SER A 116 18.99 12.03 -21.82
C SER A 116 19.32 11.79 -20.34
N CYS A 117 18.60 10.88 -19.68
CA CYS A 117 18.63 10.72 -18.23
C CYS A 117 18.97 9.31 -17.76
N ALA A 118 19.34 8.36 -18.64
CA ALA A 118 19.64 6.98 -18.23
C ALA A 118 20.71 6.89 -17.13
N ASP A 119 21.83 7.60 -17.30
CA ASP A 119 22.95 7.52 -16.35
C ASP A 119 22.56 8.13 -15.00
N ASP A 120 21.93 9.31 -15.02
CA ASP A 120 21.47 10.02 -13.83
C ASP A 120 20.39 9.24 -13.07
N ASP A 121 19.44 8.64 -13.80
CA ASP A 121 18.41 7.75 -13.26
C ASP A 121 19.03 6.51 -12.61
N SER A 122 20.04 5.91 -13.25
CA SER A 122 20.76 4.76 -12.68
C SER A 122 21.47 5.12 -11.37
N TYR A 123 22.17 6.25 -11.35
CA TYR A 123 22.86 6.76 -10.17
C TYR A 123 21.88 7.12 -9.05
N ALA A 124 20.79 7.81 -9.38
CA ALA A 124 19.74 8.17 -8.44
C ALA A 124 19.10 6.93 -7.79
N ARG A 125 18.85 5.87 -8.58
CA ARG A 125 18.35 4.59 -8.07
C ARG A 125 19.33 3.92 -7.13
N GLN A 126 20.62 3.91 -7.47
CA GLN A 126 21.67 3.37 -6.60
C GLN A 126 21.71 4.13 -5.28
N ARG A 127 21.77 5.47 -5.31
CA ARG A 127 21.73 6.30 -4.10
C ARG A 127 20.50 6.07 -3.24
N ALA A 128 19.33 5.95 -3.85
CA ALA A 128 18.11 5.63 -3.12
C ALA A 128 18.12 4.20 -2.55
N ALA A 129 18.75 3.23 -3.21
CA ALA A 129 18.94 1.89 -2.68
C ALA A 129 19.91 1.88 -1.49
N ASP A 130 21.03 2.59 -1.59
CA ASP A 130 22.05 2.73 -0.55
C ASP A 130 21.49 3.36 0.72
N LEU A 131 20.70 4.44 0.60
CA LEU A 131 20.09 5.05 1.76
C LEU A 131 19.08 4.11 2.44
N ARG A 132 18.36 3.30 1.65
CA ARG A 132 17.45 2.29 2.19
C ARG A 132 18.20 1.14 2.87
N SER A 133 19.36 0.73 2.36
CA SER A 133 20.18 -0.29 3.03
C SER A 133 20.78 0.25 4.31
N GLN A 134 21.34 1.46 4.30
CA GLN A 134 21.88 2.13 5.47
C GLN A 134 20.83 2.30 6.58
N ALA A 135 19.62 2.74 6.24
CA ALA A 135 18.52 2.85 7.20
C ALA A 135 18.20 1.49 7.84
N ARG A 136 18.08 0.42 7.04
CA ARG A 136 17.84 -0.94 7.55
C ARG A 136 19.00 -1.47 8.40
N GLU A 137 20.23 -1.07 8.10
CA GLU A 137 21.40 -1.46 8.88
C GLU A 137 21.46 -0.72 10.22
N ALA A 138 21.16 0.58 10.22
CA ALA A 138 21.03 1.38 11.42
C ALA A 138 19.94 0.82 12.35
N ASP A 139 18.75 0.52 11.81
CA ASP A 139 17.66 -0.09 12.59
C ASP A 139 18.05 -1.44 13.19
N ARG A 140 18.75 -2.28 12.41
CA ARG A 140 19.26 -3.57 12.88
C ARG A 140 20.33 -3.39 13.96
N ALA A 141 21.21 -2.40 13.83
CA ALA A 141 22.22 -2.09 14.83
C ALA A 141 21.59 -1.58 16.13
N GLN A 142 20.58 -0.70 16.05
CA GLN A 142 19.85 -0.21 17.22
C GLN A 142 19.13 -1.34 17.95
N ARG A 143 18.47 -2.25 17.23
CA ARG A 143 17.81 -3.42 17.83
C ARG A 143 18.82 -4.34 18.54
N ARG A 144 19.96 -4.64 17.90
CA ARG A 144 21.03 -5.43 18.53
C ARG A 144 21.57 -4.74 19.78
N GLN A 145 21.77 -3.42 19.75
CA GLN A 145 22.25 -2.69 20.92
C GLN A 145 21.23 -2.75 22.07
N ALA A 146 19.94 -2.61 21.76
CA ALA A 146 18.88 -2.75 22.76
C ALA A 146 18.87 -4.18 23.35
N GLU A 147 18.95 -5.21 22.52
CA GLU A 147 19.02 -6.61 22.96
C GLU A 147 20.24 -6.88 23.85
N LEU A 148 21.42 -6.38 23.46
CA LEU A 148 22.64 -6.51 24.27
C LEU A 148 22.49 -5.83 25.62
N SER A 149 21.93 -4.61 25.65
CA SER A 149 21.71 -3.89 26.91
C SER A 149 20.72 -4.63 27.83
N GLN A 150 19.69 -5.26 27.26
CA GLN A 150 18.76 -6.10 28.04
C GLN A 150 19.44 -7.36 28.57
N GLN A 151 20.26 -8.03 27.77
CA GLN A 151 21.02 -9.21 28.21
C GLN A 151 22.02 -8.87 29.31
N GLU A 152 22.71 -7.73 29.22
CA GLU A 152 23.62 -7.25 30.26
C GLU A 152 22.86 -6.95 31.56
N GLN A 153 21.70 -6.28 31.48
CA GLN A 153 20.85 -6.05 32.64
C GLN A 153 20.37 -7.35 33.29
N GLN A 154 19.96 -8.34 32.49
CA GLN A 154 19.58 -9.66 32.99
C GLN A 154 20.75 -10.38 33.68
N ARG A 155 21.94 -10.40 33.06
CA ARG A 155 23.14 -10.98 33.67
C ARG A 155 23.52 -10.32 35.00
N LEU A 156 23.37 -9.00 35.09
CA LEU A 156 23.59 -8.27 36.34
C LEU A 156 22.55 -8.65 37.40
N GLN A 157 21.27 -8.74 37.02
CA GLN A 157 20.20 -9.18 37.93
C GLN A 157 20.46 -10.61 38.43
N ASP A 158 20.81 -11.55 37.55
CA ASP A 158 21.12 -12.93 37.91
C ASP A 158 22.32 -13.02 38.86
N ARG A 159 23.38 -12.26 38.59
CA ARG A 159 24.54 -12.16 39.48
C ARG A 159 24.14 -11.64 40.87
N CYS A 160 23.29 -10.63 40.92
CA CYS A 160 22.81 -10.07 42.18
C CYS A 160 21.90 -11.04 42.94
N MET A 161 21.04 -11.79 42.25
CA MET A 161 20.24 -12.85 42.87
C MET A 161 21.13 -13.95 43.44
N ALA A 162 22.14 -14.40 42.69
CA ALA A 162 23.08 -15.42 43.13
C ALA A 162 23.86 -15.00 44.40
N LEU A 163 24.35 -13.76 44.45
CA LEU A 163 25.02 -13.22 45.64
C LEU A 163 24.09 -13.14 46.85
N ARG A 164 22.84 -12.70 46.64
CA ARG A 164 21.83 -12.63 47.70
C ARG A 164 21.52 -14.03 48.26
N ASP A 165 21.38 -15.01 47.39
CA ASP A 165 21.06 -16.38 47.78
C ASP A 165 22.25 -17.05 48.46
N ALA A 166 23.49 -16.77 48.03
CA ALA A 166 24.70 -17.19 48.73
C ALA A 166 24.76 -16.59 50.15
N ALA A 167 24.47 -15.29 50.31
CA ALA A 167 24.41 -14.67 51.64
C ALA A 167 23.33 -15.31 52.54
N ARG A 168 22.17 -15.68 51.98
CA ARG A 168 21.12 -16.42 52.72
C ARG A 168 21.58 -17.81 53.14
N ALA A 169 22.24 -18.55 52.26
CA ALA A 169 22.78 -19.87 52.59
C ALA A 169 23.81 -19.81 53.73
N ARG A 170 24.74 -18.84 53.68
CA ARG A 170 25.73 -18.63 54.75
C ARG A 170 25.11 -18.25 56.10
N ARG A 171 24.03 -17.45 56.10
CA ARG A 171 23.26 -17.15 57.32
C ARG A 171 22.66 -18.40 57.95
N ALA A 172 22.20 -19.34 57.13
CA ALA A 172 21.65 -20.61 57.62
C ALA A 172 22.74 -21.53 58.22
N GLU A 173 23.96 -21.49 57.67
CA GLU A 173 25.13 -22.23 58.18
C GLU A 173 25.69 -21.65 59.50
N GLY A 174 25.38 -20.38 59.81
CA GLY A 174 25.81 -19.72 61.05
C GLY A 174 27.24 -19.13 61.01
N ASP A 175 27.93 -19.16 59.87
CA ASP A 175 29.24 -18.53 59.70
C ASP A 175 29.08 -17.01 59.51
N LYS A 176 29.27 -16.27 60.61
CA LYS A 176 29.14 -14.80 60.64
C LYS A 176 30.14 -14.11 59.73
N LYS A 177 31.37 -14.63 59.60
CA LYS A 177 32.43 -13.98 58.80
C LYS A 177 32.13 -14.13 57.31
N LEU A 178 31.79 -15.34 56.87
CA LEU A 178 31.43 -15.58 55.47
C LEU A 178 30.13 -14.87 55.07
N THR A 179 29.19 -14.74 55.99
CA THR A 179 27.97 -13.96 55.78
C THR A 179 28.28 -12.49 55.52
N LEU A 180 29.08 -11.84 56.38
CA LEU A 180 29.44 -10.43 56.22
C LEU A 180 30.16 -10.18 54.88
N MET A 181 31.11 -11.04 54.50
CA MET A 181 31.80 -10.92 53.22
C MET A 181 30.85 -11.04 52.01
N ALA A 182 29.87 -11.94 52.08
CA ALA A 182 28.88 -12.10 51.01
C ALA A 182 27.93 -10.90 50.92
N GLU A 183 27.54 -10.32 52.06
CA GLU A 183 26.72 -9.10 52.14
C GLU A 183 27.47 -7.88 51.58
N GLU A 184 28.74 -7.70 51.94
CA GLU A 184 29.60 -6.64 51.39
C GLU A 184 29.76 -6.76 49.87
N ALA A 185 30.01 -7.97 49.35
CA ALA A 185 30.11 -8.20 47.91
C ALA A 185 28.80 -7.87 47.16
N TYR A 186 27.65 -8.20 47.75
CA TYR A 186 26.34 -7.83 47.21
C TYR A 186 26.12 -6.31 47.25
N ASN A 187 26.41 -5.65 48.37
CA ASN A 187 26.23 -4.20 48.51
C ASN A 187 27.08 -3.43 47.48
N ALA A 188 28.35 -3.81 47.35
CA ALA A 188 29.28 -3.18 46.43
C ALA A 188 28.87 -3.34 44.95
N GLN A 189 28.41 -4.54 44.54
CA GLN A 189 28.08 -4.82 43.14
C GLN A 189 26.65 -4.47 42.72
N CYS A 190 25.69 -4.58 43.64
CA CYS A 190 24.26 -4.52 43.30
C CYS A 190 23.55 -3.29 43.85
N LEU A 191 24.05 -2.70 44.94
CA LEU A 191 23.47 -1.51 45.55
C LEU A 191 24.33 -0.25 45.32
N GLY A 192 25.57 -0.42 44.88
CA GLY A 192 26.52 0.69 44.67
C GLY A 192 26.81 1.45 45.97
N ARG A 193 26.82 0.74 47.11
CA ARG A 193 27.06 1.26 48.45
C ARG A 193 28.23 0.55 49.11
#